data_AF-D0WBK2-F1
#
_entry.id   AF-D0WBK2-F1
#
_cell.length_a   1.000
_cell.length_b   1.000
_cell.length_c   1.000
_cell.angle_alpha   90.00
_cell.angle_beta   90.00
_cell.angle_gamma   90.00
#
_symmetry.space_group_name_H-M   'P 1'
#
loop_
_entity.id
_entity.type
_entity.pdbx_description
1 polymer ?
#
loop_
_entity_poly.entity_id
_entity_poly.type
_entity_poly.pdbx_seq_one_letter_code
_entity_poly.pdbx_strand_id
1 'polypeptide(L)'
;MQQQHLFRLNILCLSLMTALPVYAENVQAGQAQEKQLDTIQVKAKKQKTRRDNEVTGLGKLVKTADTLSKEQVLDIRDLTRYDPGIAVVEQGRGASSGYSIRGMDKNRVSLTVDGLAQIQSYTAQAALGGTRTAGSSGAINEIEYENVKAVEISKGSNSVEQGSGALAGSVAFQTKTADDVIGEGRQWGIQSKTAYSGKNRGLTQSIALAGRIGGAEALLIHTGRRAGEIRAHEAAGRGVQSFNRLVPVEDTNQYANFIVEEECESRNYETCKANPKKDVVGKDERQTVSTRDYTGPNRFLADPLSYESRSWLFRPGFRFENKRHYIGGILERTQQTFDTRDMTVPAFLTKAVFDENKNRRVLCPATANTRATTNTADCLPTAKTVRWWARNTVRACFTTRRTPKAATVWNMSIPMPIKTLGRIMPASLTTGRASVWTIIFSRRTVLPMVQTNIAARVPTSRFPITNPTA
;
A
#
# COMPACT_ATOMS: atom_id res chain seq x y z
N MET A 1 -28.85 -25.60 -30.88
CA MET A 1 -28.94 -24.50 -31.87
C MET A 1 -27.69 -23.63 -31.73
N GLN A 2 -26.70 -23.83 -32.60
CA GLN A 2 -25.48 -23.01 -32.66
C GLN A 2 -25.65 -21.97 -33.77
N GLN A 3 -25.64 -20.69 -33.43
CA GLN A 3 -25.57 -19.59 -34.39
C GLN A 3 -24.11 -19.38 -34.81
N GLN A 4 -23.83 -19.53 -36.11
CA GLN A 4 -22.55 -19.18 -36.71
C GLN A 4 -22.61 -17.74 -37.22
N HIS A 5 -21.68 -16.89 -36.80
CA HIS A 5 -21.48 -15.55 -37.35
C HIS A 5 -20.67 -15.66 -38.65
N LEU A 6 -21.33 -15.41 -39.79
CA LEU A 6 -20.69 -15.31 -41.09
C LEU A 6 -20.10 -13.90 -41.29
N PHE A 7 -18.77 -13.79 -41.26
CA PHE A 7 -18.04 -12.62 -41.74
C PHE A 7 -18.15 -12.56 -43.27
N ARG A 8 -18.78 -11.51 -43.83
CA ARG A 8 -18.82 -11.30 -45.29
C ARG A 8 -17.50 -10.70 -45.76
N LEU A 9 -16.74 -11.46 -46.53
CA LEU A 9 -15.52 -11.00 -47.21
C LEU A 9 -15.89 -9.92 -48.25
N ASN A 10 -15.30 -8.74 -48.11
CA ASN A 10 -15.52 -7.60 -49.01
C ASN A 10 -14.50 -7.62 -50.15
N ILE A 11 -14.96 -7.38 -51.39
CA ILE A 11 -14.19 -7.51 -52.65
C ILE A 11 -12.95 -6.59 -52.67
N LEU A 12 -12.95 -5.52 -51.86
CA LEU A 12 -11.85 -4.58 -51.69
C LEU A 12 -10.60 -5.18 -51.01
N CYS A 13 -10.76 -6.26 -50.21
CA CYS A 13 -9.62 -6.96 -49.60
C CYS A 13 -8.93 -7.95 -50.55
N LEU A 14 -9.62 -8.42 -51.60
CA LEU A 14 -9.03 -9.29 -52.62
C LEU A 14 -8.17 -8.49 -53.62
N SER A 15 -8.52 -7.23 -53.89
CA SER A 15 -7.77 -6.37 -54.81
C SER A 15 -6.45 -5.83 -54.23
N LEU A 16 -6.31 -5.78 -52.90
CA LEU A 16 -5.06 -5.31 -52.25
C LEU A 16 -3.96 -6.39 -52.17
N MET A 17 -4.30 -7.67 -52.38
CA MET A 17 -3.37 -8.81 -52.23
C MET A 17 -2.72 -9.26 -53.55
N THR A 18 -3.15 -8.74 -54.70
CA THR A 18 -2.66 -9.16 -56.03
C THR A 18 -1.62 -8.21 -56.66
N ALA A 19 -1.21 -7.15 -55.96
CA ALA A 19 -0.30 -6.11 -56.49
C ALA A 19 1.20 -6.30 -56.17
N LEU A 20 1.65 -7.48 -55.72
CA LEU A 20 3.06 -7.69 -55.27
C LEU A 20 3.79 -8.92 -55.87
N PRO A 21 3.70 -9.20 -57.18
CA PRO A 21 4.81 -9.90 -57.83
C PRO A 21 5.14 -9.29 -59.21
N VAL A 22 5.72 -8.08 -59.25
CA VAL A 22 6.38 -7.53 -60.45
C VAL A 22 7.73 -6.91 -60.06
N TYR A 23 8.54 -7.64 -59.29
CA TYR A 23 9.98 -7.40 -59.17
C TYR A 23 10.68 -8.74 -58.95
N ALA A 24 10.70 -9.57 -59.99
CA ALA A 24 11.53 -10.75 -60.04
C ALA A 24 11.87 -11.09 -61.50
N GLU A 25 12.76 -10.30 -62.11
CA GLU A 25 13.74 -10.75 -63.11
C GLU A 25 14.58 -9.56 -63.56
N ASN A 26 15.91 -9.69 -63.36
CA ASN A 26 16.98 -9.11 -64.17
C ASN A 26 18.31 -9.53 -63.51
N VAL A 27 18.74 -10.76 -63.78
CA VAL A 27 20.11 -11.21 -63.48
C VAL A 27 20.96 -10.85 -64.69
N GLN A 28 21.56 -9.66 -64.66
CA GLN A 28 22.68 -9.32 -65.53
C GLN A 28 23.94 -9.93 -64.90
N ALA A 29 24.59 -10.85 -65.61
CA ALA A 29 25.90 -11.38 -65.24
C ALA A 29 26.94 -10.24 -65.31
N GLY A 30 27.32 -9.71 -64.15
CA GLY A 30 28.31 -8.66 -63.97
C GLY A 30 29.41 -9.12 -63.01
N GLN A 31 30.65 -8.98 -63.48
CA GLN A 31 31.94 -9.46 -62.96
C GLN A 31 32.15 -9.49 -61.43
N ALA A 32 32.91 -10.49 -61.01
CA ALA A 32 33.36 -10.71 -59.63
C ALA A 32 34.13 -9.48 -59.11
N GLN A 33 33.48 -8.73 -58.22
CA GLN A 33 34.10 -7.71 -57.39
C GLN A 33 34.05 -8.23 -55.95
N GLU A 34 35.21 -8.35 -55.30
CA GLU A 34 35.32 -8.74 -53.89
C GLU A 34 34.43 -7.83 -53.03
N LYS A 35 33.28 -8.37 -52.61
CA LYS A 35 32.37 -7.70 -51.69
C LYS A 35 32.92 -7.90 -50.29
N GLN A 36 33.76 -6.96 -49.84
CA GLN A 36 34.18 -6.90 -48.45
C GLN A 36 32.93 -6.76 -47.58
N LEU A 37 32.62 -7.79 -46.80
CA LEU A 37 31.45 -7.81 -45.91
C LEU A 37 31.61 -6.73 -44.85
N ASP A 38 30.53 -5.97 -44.60
CA ASP A 38 30.52 -4.97 -43.54
C ASP A 38 30.86 -5.60 -42.20
N THR A 39 31.82 -4.99 -41.50
CA THR A 39 32.22 -5.39 -40.16
C THR A 39 31.00 -5.39 -39.24
N ILE A 40 30.59 -6.56 -38.76
CA ILE A 40 29.54 -6.69 -37.74
C ILE A 40 30.06 -6.06 -36.45
N GLN A 41 29.67 -4.82 -36.20
CA GLN A 41 29.93 -4.15 -34.93
C GLN A 41 28.99 -4.74 -33.87
N VAL A 42 29.46 -5.76 -33.17
CA VAL A 42 28.78 -6.28 -31.97
C VAL A 42 28.92 -5.22 -30.86
N LYS A 43 27.98 -4.29 -30.80
CA LYS A 43 27.81 -3.42 -29.63
C LYS A 43 27.14 -4.23 -28.54
N ALA A 44 27.93 -4.91 -27.72
CA ALA A 44 27.42 -5.55 -26.52
C ALA A 44 26.86 -4.45 -25.58
N LYS A 45 25.54 -4.42 -25.37
CA LYS A 45 24.98 -3.68 -24.23
C LYS A 45 25.49 -4.33 -22.96
N LYS A 46 26.13 -3.56 -22.08
CA LYS A 46 26.56 -4.04 -20.76
C LYS A 46 25.32 -4.39 -19.94
N GLN A 47 24.90 -5.64 -20.00
CA GLN A 47 23.88 -6.19 -19.11
C GLN A 47 24.57 -6.52 -17.79
N LYS A 48 24.03 -6.06 -16.65
CA LYS A 48 24.60 -6.40 -15.34
C LYS A 48 24.55 -7.93 -15.19
N THR A 49 25.71 -8.55 -15.21
CA THR A 49 25.89 -9.97 -14.94
C THR A 49 26.25 -10.17 -13.48
N ARG A 50 26.04 -11.40 -12.98
CA ARG A 50 26.46 -11.81 -11.62
C ARG A 50 27.94 -11.46 -11.31
N ARG A 51 28.80 -11.44 -12.34
CA ARG A 51 30.24 -11.17 -12.22
C ARG A 51 30.62 -9.69 -12.23
N ASP A 52 29.72 -8.76 -12.58
CA ASP A 52 30.08 -7.34 -12.73
C ASP A 52 30.34 -6.62 -11.39
N ASN A 53 29.95 -7.21 -10.25
CA ASN A 53 30.04 -6.58 -8.94
C ASN A 53 30.36 -7.58 -7.81
N GLU A 54 30.88 -8.77 -8.13
CA GLU A 54 31.20 -9.80 -7.14
C GLU A 54 32.57 -9.50 -6.50
N VAL A 55 32.60 -8.59 -5.52
CA VAL A 55 33.83 -8.21 -4.80
C VAL A 55 34.36 -9.36 -3.91
N THR A 56 33.50 -10.30 -3.51
CA THR A 56 33.82 -11.32 -2.48
C THR A 56 33.62 -12.78 -2.91
N GLY A 57 33.07 -13.07 -4.11
CA GLY A 57 32.76 -14.45 -4.51
C GLY A 57 31.55 -15.09 -3.79
N LEU A 58 30.82 -14.31 -2.98
CA LEU A 58 29.77 -14.81 -2.08
C LEU A 58 28.37 -14.46 -2.60
N GLY A 59 27.70 -15.43 -3.23
CA GLY A 59 26.23 -15.56 -3.23
C GLY A 59 25.41 -14.35 -3.70
N LYS A 60 25.89 -13.57 -4.67
CA LYS A 60 25.11 -12.50 -5.32
C LYS A 60 24.18 -13.06 -6.38
N LEU A 61 22.95 -12.54 -6.41
CA LEU A 61 21.91 -12.83 -7.39
C LEU A 61 21.53 -11.53 -8.10
N VAL A 62 21.47 -11.55 -9.43
CA VAL A 62 21.06 -10.40 -10.23
C VAL A 62 19.86 -10.77 -11.08
N LYS A 63 18.78 -9.99 -10.97
CA LYS A 63 17.59 -10.10 -11.82
C LYS A 63 17.40 -8.82 -12.64
N THR A 64 17.30 -8.96 -13.96
CA THR A 64 17.12 -7.83 -14.88
C THR A 64 15.65 -7.61 -15.25
N ALA A 65 15.28 -6.45 -15.75
CA ALA A 65 13.90 -6.14 -16.16
C ALA A 65 13.32 -7.17 -17.15
N ASP A 66 14.15 -7.71 -18.03
CA ASP A 66 13.77 -8.79 -18.95
C ASP A 66 13.50 -10.09 -18.20
N THR A 67 14.34 -10.43 -17.21
CA THR A 67 14.14 -11.57 -16.30
C THR A 67 12.83 -11.43 -15.52
N LEU A 68 12.58 -10.26 -14.91
CA LEU A 68 11.34 -9.98 -14.16
C LEU A 68 10.11 -10.13 -15.05
N SER A 69 10.20 -9.66 -16.29
CA SER A 69 9.11 -9.76 -17.26
C SER A 69 8.88 -11.20 -17.73
N LYS A 70 9.95 -11.96 -17.96
CA LYS A 70 9.90 -13.38 -18.37
C LYS A 70 9.36 -14.27 -17.25
N GLU A 71 9.74 -14.02 -16.01
CA GLU A 71 9.25 -14.75 -14.82
C GLU A 71 7.87 -14.27 -14.36
N GLN A 72 7.29 -13.26 -15.03
CA GLN A 72 6.01 -12.63 -14.68
C GLN A 72 5.95 -12.18 -13.21
N VAL A 73 7.01 -11.52 -12.75
CA VAL A 73 7.10 -10.97 -11.40
C VAL A 73 6.20 -9.74 -11.31
N LEU A 74 5.05 -9.89 -10.64
CA LEU A 74 4.09 -8.80 -10.44
C LEU A 74 4.02 -8.34 -8.98
N ASP A 75 4.39 -9.19 -8.03
CA ASP A 75 4.35 -8.91 -6.59
C ASP A 75 5.72 -9.18 -5.96
N ILE A 76 5.98 -8.59 -4.79
CA ILE A 76 7.24 -8.78 -4.05
C ILE A 76 7.52 -10.26 -3.74
N ARG A 77 6.45 -11.02 -3.50
CA ARG A 77 6.50 -12.46 -3.25
C ARG A 77 6.92 -13.28 -4.47
N ASP A 78 6.72 -12.75 -5.67
CA ASP A 78 7.11 -13.42 -6.91
C ASP A 78 8.60 -13.21 -7.23
N LEU A 79 9.21 -12.11 -6.76
CA LEU A 79 10.60 -11.75 -7.06
C LEU A 79 11.60 -12.82 -6.59
N THR A 80 11.40 -13.37 -5.39
CA THR A 80 12.32 -14.31 -4.76
C THR A 80 11.76 -15.72 -4.64
N ARG A 81 10.64 -16.02 -5.32
CA ARG A 81 9.93 -17.31 -5.25
C ARG A 81 10.82 -18.51 -5.61
N TYR A 82 11.74 -18.33 -6.55
CA TYR A 82 12.64 -19.38 -7.03
C TYR A 82 14.04 -19.33 -6.41
N ASP A 83 14.25 -18.45 -5.44
CA ASP A 83 15.56 -18.19 -4.84
C ASP A 83 15.57 -18.62 -3.36
N PRO A 84 15.84 -19.91 -3.07
CA PRO A 84 15.77 -20.41 -1.71
C PRO A 84 16.77 -19.70 -0.78
N GLY A 85 16.35 -19.56 0.49
CA GLY A 85 17.09 -18.82 1.50
C GLY A 85 16.89 -17.30 1.43
N ILE A 86 16.00 -16.81 0.56
CA ILE A 86 15.49 -15.45 0.56
C ILE A 86 13.96 -15.52 0.65
N ALA A 87 13.38 -14.86 1.66
CA ALA A 87 11.94 -14.79 1.85
C ALA A 87 11.47 -13.35 1.99
N VAL A 88 10.18 -13.12 1.75
CA VAL A 88 9.50 -11.86 2.06
C VAL A 88 8.86 -11.99 3.43
N VAL A 89 9.02 -10.96 4.27
CA VAL A 89 8.43 -10.93 5.60
C VAL A 89 7.06 -10.27 5.50
N GLU A 90 6.01 -10.99 5.85
CA GLU A 90 4.65 -10.45 5.88
C GLU A 90 4.49 -9.45 7.03
N GLN A 91 3.90 -8.28 6.76
CA GLN A 91 3.66 -7.26 7.79
C GLN A 91 2.44 -7.59 8.67
N GLY A 92 1.51 -8.42 8.15
CA GLY A 92 0.29 -8.87 8.85
C GLY A 92 -1.01 -8.29 8.29
N ARG A 93 -0.98 -7.16 7.58
CA ARG A 93 -2.16 -6.52 6.94
C ARG A 93 -2.02 -6.41 5.41
N GLY A 94 -1.39 -7.41 4.80
CA GLY A 94 -1.22 -7.53 3.35
C GLY A 94 0.04 -6.88 2.76
N ALA A 95 0.59 -5.87 3.42
CA ALA A 95 1.88 -5.28 3.05
C ALA A 95 3.08 -6.18 3.44
N SER A 96 4.27 -5.80 3.00
CA SER A 96 5.54 -6.44 3.37
C SER A 96 6.37 -5.63 4.37
N SER A 97 7.23 -6.30 5.12
CA SER A 97 8.17 -5.72 6.11
C SER A 97 9.63 -6.02 5.72
N GLY A 98 9.91 -6.02 4.41
CA GLY A 98 11.22 -6.31 3.85
C GLY A 98 11.48 -7.80 3.61
N TYR A 99 12.76 -8.17 3.63
CA TYR A 99 13.23 -9.51 3.28
C TYR A 99 13.84 -10.23 4.49
N SER A 100 13.87 -11.56 4.43
CA SER A 100 14.63 -12.42 5.34
C SER A 100 15.68 -13.19 4.57
N ILE A 101 16.93 -13.09 5.02
CA ILE A 101 18.11 -13.71 4.41
C ILE A 101 19.01 -14.22 5.54
N ARG A 102 19.54 -15.44 5.40
CA ARG A 102 20.46 -16.06 6.38
C ARG A 102 19.98 -15.97 7.84
N GLY A 103 18.68 -16.20 8.07
CA GLY A 103 18.09 -16.27 9.41
C GLY A 103 17.78 -14.94 10.09
N MET A 104 18.09 -13.79 9.47
CA MET A 104 17.68 -12.48 9.97
C MET A 104 16.72 -11.80 9.00
N ASP A 105 16.00 -10.79 9.48
CA ASP A 105 14.92 -10.14 8.74
C ASP A 105 14.82 -8.61 8.99
N LYS A 106 13.90 -7.95 8.28
CA LYS A 106 13.54 -6.53 8.43
C LYS A 106 14.78 -5.62 8.30
N ASN A 107 15.04 -4.78 9.29
CA ASN A 107 16.13 -3.79 9.30
C ASN A 107 17.55 -4.40 9.29
N ARG A 108 17.68 -5.74 9.28
CA ARG A 108 18.95 -6.48 9.22
C ARG A 108 19.30 -6.97 7.82
N VAL A 109 18.42 -6.72 6.85
CA VAL A 109 18.67 -6.84 5.41
C VAL A 109 18.44 -5.46 4.81
N SER A 110 19.48 -4.85 4.23
CA SER A 110 19.33 -3.48 3.70
C SER A 110 18.50 -3.47 2.42
N LEU A 111 17.72 -2.41 2.23
CA LEU A 111 16.92 -2.18 1.04
C LEU A 111 17.29 -0.80 0.48
N THR A 112 17.80 -0.76 -0.75
CA THR A 112 18.23 0.49 -1.39
C THR A 112 17.68 0.63 -2.81
N VAL A 113 17.41 1.86 -3.23
CA VAL A 113 17.01 2.21 -4.61
C VAL A 113 17.96 3.32 -5.08
N ASP A 114 18.73 3.06 -6.13
CA ASP A 114 19.77 3.97 -6.63
C ASP A 114 20.74 4.46 -5.54
N GLY A 115 21.01 3.61 -4.55
CA GLY A 115 21.86 3.92 -3.38
C GLY A 115 21.15 4.64 -2.23
N LEU A 116 19.88 5.02 -2.37
CA LEU A 116 19.08 5.59 -1.30
C LEU A 116 18.44 4.50 -0.45
N ALA A 117 18.71 4.51 0.85
CA ALA A 117 18.09 3.60 1.80
C ALA A 117 16.58 3.85 1.90
N GLN A 118 15.81 2.76 1.91
CA GLN A 118 14.35 2.79 2.05
C GLN A 118 13.93 2.89 3.52
N ILE A 119 12.63 3.06 3.79
CA ILE A 119 12.13 3.24 5.16
C ILE A 119 12.44 2.00 6.01
N GLN A 120 12.78 2.22 7.27
CA GLN A 120 12.95 1.13 8.23
C GLN A 120 11.60 0.65 8.75
N SER A 121 11.51 -0.64 9.07
CA SER A 121 10.39 -1.19 9.84
C SER A 121 10.41 -0.56 11.23
N TYR A 122 9.36 0.20 11.54
CA TYR A 122 9.14 0.82 12.84
C TYR A 122 7.86 0.28 13.49
N THR A 123 8.01 -0.40 14.63
CA THR A 123 6.91 -0.92 15.45
C THR A 123 6.85 -0.14 16.76
N ALA A 124 5.80 0.66 16.94
CA ALA A 124 5.55 1.37 18.19
C ALA A 124 5.18 0.37 19.31
N GLN A 125 5.48 0.75 20.55
CA GLN A 125 5.11 -0.05 21.71
C GLN A 125 3.58 -0.21 21.77
N ALA A 126 3.13 -1.40 22.14
CA ALA A 126 1.71 -1.72 22.26
C ALA A 126 1.04 -0.83 23.31
N ALA A 127 -0.17 -0.36 23.00
CA ALA A 127 -1.00 0.34 23.96
C ALA A 127 -1.50 -0.63 25.05
N LEU A 128 -1.60 -0.12 26.28
CA LEU A 128 -2.20 -0.83 27.41
C LEU A 128 -3.72 -0.63 27.42
N GLY A 129 -4.44 -1.45 28.19
CA GLY A 129 -5.87 -1.23 28.48
C GLY A 129 -6.86 -2.08 27.69
N GLY A 130 -6.42 -3.16 27.02
CA GLY A 130 -7.33 -4.13 26.39
C GLY A 130 -8.15 -3.57 25.23
N THR A 131 -7.77 -2.42 24.68
CA THR A 131 -8.41 -1.78 23.54
C THR A 131 -7.64 -2.05 22.25
N ARG A 132 -8.33 -1.97 21.12
CA ARG A 132 -7.72 -2.14 19.82
C ARG A 132 -7.30 -0.77 19.30
N THR A 133 -6.01 -0.63 19.01
CA THR A 133 -5.40 0.61 18.54
C THR A 133 -4.76 0.39 17.18
N ALA A 134 -4.55 1.46 16.42
CA ALA A 134 -3.96 1.37 15.07
C ALA A 134 -2.51 0.85 15.11
N GLY A 135 -1.74 1.27 16.12
CA GLY A 135 -0.29 1.07 16.17
C GLY A 135 0.43 1.79 15.03
N SER A 136 1.70 1.47 14.83
CA SER A 136 2.44 1.86 13.63
C SER A 136 2.26 0.83 12.51
N SER A 137 2.61 1.22 11.28
CA SER A 137 2.57 0.31 10.14
C SER A 137 3.55 -0.85 10.33
N GLY A 138 4.83 -0.59 10.60
CA GLY A 138 5.87 -1.61 10.59
C GLY A 138 6.17 -2.19 9.19
N ALA A 139 5.49 -1.72 8.14
CA ALA A 139 5.81 -2.06 6.76
C ALA A 139 7.10 -1.35 6.32
N ILE A 140 7.80 -1.97 5.38
CA ILE A 140 8.84 -1.33 4.57
C ILE A 140 8.22 -1.07 3.20
N ASN A 141 8.50 0.07 2.57
CA ASN A 141 7.85 0.43 1.32
C ASN A 141 8.21 -0.55 0.18
N GLU A 142 7.20 -0.95 -0.59
CA GLU A 142 7.40 -1.82 -1.75
C GLU A 142 7.84 -0.99 -2.97
N ILE A 143 8.70 -1.59 -3.79
CA ILE A 143 9.28 -0.93 -4.96
C ILE A 143 8.45 -1.28 -6.21
N GLU A 144 8.20 -0.29 -7.07
CA GLU A 144 7.53 -0.53 -8.35
C GLU A 144 8.50 -1.18 -9.34
N TYR A 145 8.33 -2.47 -9.61
CA TYR A 145 9.22 -3.23 -10.49
C TYR A 145 9.22 -2.75 -11.95
N GLU A 146 8.15 -2.10 -12.41
CA GLU A 146 8.15 -1.53 -13.76
C GLU A 146 9.07 -0.31 -13.90
N ASN A 147 9.48 0.31 -12.79
CA ASN A 147 10.46 1.40 -12.75
C ASN A 147 11.92 0.89 -12.67
N VAL A 148 12.12 -0.41 -12.44
CA VAL A 148 13.41 -1.01 -12.12
C VAL A 148 14.04 -1.66 -13.35
N LYS A 149 15.32 -1.39 -13.57
CA LYS A 149 16.15 -2.05 -14.58
C LYS A 149 16.74 -3.36 -14.07
N ALA A 150 17.26 -3.35 -12.85
CA ALA A 150 17.90 -4.52 -12.27
C ALA A 150 17.79 -4.51 -10.73
N VAL A 151 17.76 -5.71 -10.17
CA VAL A 151 17.81 -5.98 -8.73
C VAL A 151 19.05 -6.81 -8.45
N GLU A 152 19.85 -6.38 -7.49
CA GLU A 152 21.01 -7.09 -6.98
C GLU A 152 20.73 -7.52 -5.53
N ILE A 153 20.75 -8.83 -5.28
CA ILE A 153 20.55 -9.40 -3.95
C ILE A 153 21.85 -10.07 -3.51
N SER A 154 22.40 -9.60 -2.40
CA SER A 154 23.60 -10.19 -1.77
C SER A 154 23.19 -10.98 -0.53
N LYS A 155 23.61 -12.24 -0.45
CA LYS A 155 23.41 -13.08 0.74
C LYS A 155 24.60 -12.94 1.69
N GLY A 156 24.34 -12.58 2.95
CA GLY A 156 25.39 -12.34 3.95
C GLY A 156 25.73 -10.86 4.10
N SER A 157 26.65 -10.57 5.03
CA SER A 157 27.02 -9.19 5.34
C SER A 157 27.51 -8.45 4.09
N ASN A 158 26.93 -7.29 3.81
CA ASN A 158 27.29 -6.44 2.68
C ASN A 158 27.39 -4.95 3.07
N SER A 159 27.75 -4.67 4.32
CA SER A 159 27.82 -3.31 4.86
C SER A 159 28.90 -2.44 4.18
N VAL A 160 29.88 -3.05 3.53
CA VAL A 160 30.91 -2.34 2.76
C VAL A 160 30.31 -1.62 1.56
N GLU A 161 29.36 -2.24 0.86
CA GLU A 161 28.71 -1.66 -0.32
C GLU A 161 27.42 -0.90 0.02
N GLN A 162 26.66 -1.40 0.99
CA GLN A 162 25.28 -0.95 1.23
C GLN A 162 25.10 -0.23 2.57
N GLY A 163 26.16 -0.13 3.38
CA GLY A 163 26.14 0.57 4.66
C GLY A 163 25.33 -0.14 5.74
N SER A 164 24.72 0.67 6.61
CA SER A 164 23.96 0.17 7.76
C SER A 164 22.74 -0.67 7.34
N GLY A 165 22.42 -1.68 8.13
CA GLY A 165 21.31 -2.60 7.87
C GLY A 165 21.67 -3.79 6.98
N ALA A 166 22.85 -3.84 6.37
CA ALA A 166 23.29 -4.95 5.52
C ALA A 166 23.96 -6.10 6.32
N LEU A 167 23.39 -6.47 7.48
CA LEU A 167 23.97 -7.45 8.40
C LEU A 167 23.89 -8.87 7.85
N ALA A 168 22.71 -9.27 7.37
CA ALA A 168 22.45 -10.61 6.87
C ALA A 168 22.29 -10.68 5.34
N GLY A 169 22.18 -9.51 4.69
CA GLY A 169 22.03 -9.39 3.25
C GLY A 169 21.76 -7.96 2.83
N SER A 170 21.67 -7.76 1.52
CA SER A 170 21.22 -6.50 0.93
C SER A 170 20.44 -6.72 -0.34
N VAL A 171 19.45 -5.88 -0.60
CA VAL A 171 18.67 -5.83 -1.84
C VAL A 171 18.77 -4.43 -2.41
N ALA A 172 19.43 -4.29 -3.55
CA ALA A 172 19.67 -3.02 -4.23
C ALA A 172 18.95 -2.96 -5.57
N PHE A 173 18.13 -1.94 -5.75
CA PHE A 173 17.37 -1.66 -6.96
C PHE A 173 18.03 -0.55 -7.78
N GLN A 174 18.01 -0.70 -9.09
CA GLN A 174 18.44 0.33 -10.03
C GLN A 174 17.27 0.76 -10.90
N THR A 175 17.02 2.07 -11.01
CA THR A 175 15.94 2.60 -11.85
C THR A 175 16.25 2.53 -13.34
N LYS A 176 15.21 2.42 -14.16
CA LYS A 176 15.30 2.44 -15.63
C LYS A 176 15.81 3.78 -16.15
N THR A 177 16.49 3.73 -17.30
CA THR A 177 16.93 4.90 -18.07
C THR A 177 16.20 4.96 -19.42
N ALA A 178 16.32 6.07 -20.13
CA ALA A 178 15.74 6.21 -21.47
C ALA A 178 16.26 5.14 -22.44
N ASP A 179 17.53 4.71 -22.31
CA ASP A 179 18.16 3.66 -23.11
C ASP A 179 17.55 2.26 -22.92
N ASP A 180 16.82 2.03 -21.82
CA ASP A 180 16.13 0.75 -21.56
C ASP A 180 14.80 0.64 -22.33
N VAL A 181 14.27 1.76 -22.81
CA VAL A 181 13.00 1.83 -23.57
C VAL A 181 13.26 2.13 -25.04
N ILE A 182 14.27 2.96 -25.36
CA ILE A 182 14.65 3.29 -26.73
C ILE A 182 15.41 2.10 -27.34
N GLY A 183 14.87 1.56 -28.44
CA GLY A 183 15.54 0.50 -29.18
C GLY A 183 16.77 0.99 -29.93
N GLU A 184 17.65 0.07 -30.30
CA GLU A 184 18.85 0.39 -31.07
C GLU A 184 18.50 1.06 -32.40
N GLY A 185 19.24 2.10 -32.77
CA GLY A 185 19.00 2.90 -33.99
C GLY A 185 17.78 3.81 -33.95
N ARG A 186 16.98 3.80 -32.87
CA ARG A 186 15.77 4.62 -32.75
C ARG A 186 15.99 5.85 -31.88
N GLN A 187 15.23 6.91 -32.14
CA GLN A 187 15.26 8.16 -31.36
C GLN A 187 14.24 8.15 -30.21
N TRP A 188 13.24 7.28 -30.25
CA TRP A 188 12.21 7.16 -29.23
C TRP A 188 11.74 5.71 -29.09
N GLY A 189 11.04 5.41 -28.01
CA GLY A 189 10.47 4.09 -27.74
C GLY A 189 9.24 4.17 -26.84
N ILE A 190 8.35 3.20 -26.99
CA ILE A 190 7.18 2.99 -26.15
C ILE A 190 7.13 1.52 -25.74
N GLN A 191 6.84 1.25 -24.47
CA GLN A 191 6.56 -0.08 -23.96
C GLN A 191 5.24 -0.04 -23.20
N SER A 192 4.44 -1.11 -23.32
CA SER A 192 3.25 -1.30 -22.52
C SER A 192 3.22 -2.72 -21.99
N LYS A 193 2.86 -2.86 -20.71
CA LYS A 193 2.66 -4.15 -20.05
C LYS A 193 1.29 -4.14 -19.39
N THR A 194 0.48 -5.14 -19.71
CA THR A 194 -0.79 -5.40 -19.04
C THR A 194 -0.78 -6.83 -18.55
N ALA A 195 -1.08 -7.06 -17.28
CA ALA A 195 -1.04 -8.38 -16.68
C ALA A 195 -2.19 -8.57 -15.70
N TYR A 196 -2.75 -9.78 -15.67
CA TYR A 196 -3.78 -10.18 -14.73
C TYR A 196 -3.32 -11.39 -13.91
N SER A 197 -3.45 -11.31 -12.59
CA SER A 197 -3.05 -12.36 -11.65
C SER A 197 -4.27 -12.95 -10.96
N GLY A 198 -4.53 -14.24 -11.23
CA GLY A 198 -5.70 -14.95 -10.70
C GLY A 198 -5.69 -15.10 -9.17
N LYS A 199 -4.50 -15.27 -8.55
CA LYS A 199 -4.37 -15.50 -7.09
C LYS A 199 -4.98 -14.37 -6.26
N ASN A 200 -4.85 -13.12 -6.71
CA ASN A 200 -5.34 -11.92 -6.00
C ASN A 200 -6.34 -11.09 -6.84
N ARG A 201 -6.84 -11.64 -7.95
CA ARG A 201 -7.68 -10.93 -8.93
C ARG A 201 -7.09 -9.58 -9.36
N GLY A 202 -5.75 -9.51 -9.39
CA GLY A 202 -5.02 -8.27 -9.59
C GLY A 202 -4.85 -7.93 -11.06
N LEU A 203 -5.15 -6.69 -11.44
CA LEU A 203 -4.84 -6.12 -12.75
C LEU A 203 -3.73 -5.09 -12.60
N THR A 204 -2.66 -5.26 -13.38
CA THR A 204 -1.55 -4.32 -13.49
C THR A 204 -1.48 -3.80 -14.91
N GLN A 205 -1.33 -2.48 -15.05
CA GLN A 205 -1.11 -1.81 -16.33
C GLN A 205 0.04 -0.82 -16.19
N SER A 206 1.02 -0.91 -17.08
CA SER A 206 2.17 -0.03 -17.13
C SER A 206 2.44 0.44 -18.55
N ILE A 207 2.83 1.71 -18.69
CA ILE A 207 3.22 2.33 -19.95
C ILE A 207 4.50 3.13 -19.69
N ALA A 208 5.51 2.90 -20.53
CA ALA A 208 6.77 3.62 -20.53
C ALA A 208 6.99 4.29 -21.88
N LEU A 209 7.38 5.56 -21.85
CA LEU A 209 7.68 6.41 -23.01
C LEU A 209 9.07 7.01 -22.83
N ALA A 210 9.90 6.91 -23.86
CA ALA A 210 11.21 7.52 -23.83
C ALA A 210 11.55 8.15 -25.19
N GLY A 211 12.30 9.25 -25.15
CA GLY A 211 12.73 9.96 -26.35
C GLY A 211 14.11 10.58 -26.14
N ARG A 212 14.85 10.71 -27.23
CA ARG A 212 16.15 11.36 -27.31
C ARG A 212 16.19 12.26 -28.55
N ILE A 213 16.53 13.52 -28.35
CA ILE A 213 16.69 14.52 -29.40
C ILE A 213 18.02 15.24 -29.17
N GLY A 214 18.98 15.01 -30.06
CA GLY A 214 20.35 15.52 -29.89
C GLY A 214 20.99 14.99 -28.60
N GLY A 215 21.39 15.90 -27.72
CA GLY A 215 21.91 15.58 -26.38
C GLY A 215 20.82 15.34 -25.32
N ALA A 216 19.60 15.86 -25.51
CA ALA A 216 18.53 15.73 -24.53
C ALA A 216 17.84 14.36 -24.61
N GLU A 217 17.52 13.78 -23.46
CA GLU A 217 16.73 12.57 -23.35
C GLU A 217 15.72 12.68 -22.20
N ALA A 218 14.62 11.96 -22.31
CA ALA A 218 13.61 11.89 -21.25
C ALA A 218 12.98 10.50 -21.22
N LEU A 219 12.64 10.05 -20.01
CA LEU A 219 11.86 8.85 -19.74
C LEU A 219 10.67 9.22 -18.86
N LEU A 220 9.49 8.72 -19.20
CA LEU A 220 8.27 8.78 -18.40
C LEU A 220 7.69 7.37 -18.29
N ILE A 221 7.46 6.90 -17.07
CA ILE A 221 6.77 5.64 -16.78
C ILE A 221 5.58 5.93 -15.88
N HIS A 222 4.43 5.35 -16.24
CA HIS A 222 3.25 5.32 -15.40
C HIS A 222 2.80 3.87 -15.19
N THR A 223 2.59 3.50 -13.92
CA THR A 223 2.10 2.16 -13.56
C THR A 223 0.91 2.29 -12.61
N GLY A 224 -0.16 1.57 -12.92
CA GLY A 224 -1.35 1.42 -12.10
C GLY A 224 -1.59 -0.04 -11.76
N ARG A 225 -1.93 -0.33 -10.50
CA ARG A 225 -2.26 -1.68 -10.02
C ARG A 225 -3.52 -1.62 -9.19
N ARG A 226 -4.38 -2.62 -9.35
CA ARG A 226 -5.54 -2.87 -8.49
C ARG A 226 -5.62 -4.36 -8.20
N ALA A 227 -5.69 -4.75 -6.94
CA ALA A 227 -5.81 -6.15 -6.55
C ALA A 227 -6.62 -6.30 -5.27
N GLY A 228 -7.05 -7.54 -5.00
CA GLY A 228 -7.69 -7.91 -3.74
C GLY A 228 -6.76 -8.75 -2.84
N GLU A 229 -7.37 -9.45 -1.90
CA GLU A 229 -6.69 -10.45 -1.08
C GLU A 229 -6.08 -11.58 -1.92
N ILE A 230 -4.90 -12.07 -1.52
CA ILE A 230 -4.35 -13.30 -2.07
C ILE A 230 -5.22 -14.46 -1.56
N ARG A 231 -5.90 -15.13 -2.49
CA ARG A 231 -6.79 -16.23 -2.18
C ARG A 231 -6.00 -17.49 -1.87
N ALA A 232 -6.34 -18.11 -0.75
CA ALA A 232 -5.87 -19.44 -0.40
C ALA A 232 -6.45 -20.51 -1.36
N HIS A 233 -5.96 -21.74 -1.20
CA HIS A 233 -6.54 -22.88 -1.89
C HIS A 233 -8.04 -23.00 -1.59
N GLU A 234 -8.84 -23.38 -2.60
CA GLU A 234 -10.30 -23.39 -2.51
C GLU A 234 -10.84 -24.24 -1.35
N ALA A 235 -10.15 -25.34 -1.01
CA ALA A 235 -10.52 -26.20 0.11
C ALA A 235 -10.53 -25.48 1.47
N ALA A 236 -9.70 -24.45 1.66
CA ALA A 236 -9.65 -23.70 2.93
C ALA A 236 -10.87 -22.80 3.15
N GLY A 237 -11.56 -22.41 2.08
CA GLY A 237 -12.70 -21.49 2.12
C GLY A 237 -14.07 -22.14 1.97
N ARG A 238 -14.15 -23.44 1.70
CA ARG A 238 -15.44 -24.13 1.51
C ARG A 238 -16.12 -24.40 2.85
N GLY A 239 -17.42 -24.16 2.90
CA GLY A 239 -18.27 -24.50 4.05
C GLY A 239 -18.99 -23.32 4.68
N VAL A 240 -19.50 -23.56 5.88
CA VAL A 240 -20.27 -22.60 6.66
C VAL A 240 -19.77 -22.60 8.10
N GLN A 241 -20.00 -21.50 8.80
CA GLN A 241 -19.68 -21.36 10.22
C GLN A 241 -20.88 -20.80 10.96
N SER A 242 -21.11 -21.30 12.17
CA SER A 242 -22.12 -20.75 13.05
C SER A 242 -21.50 -19.82 14.09
N PHE A 243 -22.26 -18.80 14.47
CA PHE A 243 -21.99 -17.96 15.63
C PHE A 243 -23.30 -17.65 16.36
N ASN A 244 -23.19 -17.28 17.63
CA ASN A 244 -24.34 -16.82 18.41
C ASN A 244 -24.46 -15.31 18.30
N ARG A 245 -25.70 -14.83 18.16
CA ARG A 245 -26.04 -13.42 18.13
C ARG A 245 -27.14 -13.15 19.14
N LEU A 246 -26.97 -12.08 19.91
CA LEU A 246 -28.00 -11.62 20.83
C LEU A 246 -29.20 -11.06 20.07
N VAL A 247 -30.39 -11.60 20.36
CA VAL A 247 -31.68 -11.15 19.84
C VAL A 247 -32.65 -10.79 20.98
N PRO A 248 -33.53 -9.79 20.76
CA PRO A 248 -34.53 -9.41 21.74
C PRO A 248 -35.64 -10.46 21.84
N VAL A 249 -35.98 -10.87 23.06
CA VAL A 249 -37.15 -11.72 23.38
C VAL A 249 -37.88 -11.09 24.56
N GLU A 250 -39.22 -11.17 24.59
CA GLU A 250 -40.01 -10.67 25.72
C GLU A 250 -39.59 -11.33 27.04
N ASP A 251 -39.49 -10.53 28.11
CA ASP A 251 -39.22 -11.04 29.44
C ASP A 251 -40.45 -11.80 29.98
N THR A 252 -40.21 -13.00 30.49
CA THR A 252 -41.23 -13.85 31.10
C THR A 252 -41.58 -13.43 32.53
N ASN A 253 -40.80 -12.54 33.15
CA ASN A 253 -41.04 -12.08 34.51
C ASN A 253 -42.32 -11.22 34.60
N GLN A 254 -43.19 -11.55 35.55
CA GLN A 254 -44.46 -10.86 35.79
C GLN A 254 -44.31 -9.37 36.13
N TYR A 255 -43.15 -8.96 36.65
CA TYR A 255 -42.85 -7.57 37.01
C TYR A 255 -42.15 -6.78 35.90
N ALA A 256 -41.95 -7.38 34.73
CA ALA A 256 -41.21 -6.80 33.62
C ALA A 256 -42.13 -6.00 32.69
N ASN A 257 -42.94 -5.10 33.27
CA ASN A 257 -43.90 -4.27 32.55
C ASN A 257 -43.56 -2.79 32.73
N PHE A 258 -43.67 -2.01 31.66
CA PHE A 258 -43.43 -0.56 31.68
C PHE A 258 -44.37 0.18 30.73
N ILE A 259 -44.45 1.50 30.92
CA ILE A 259 -45.10 2.42 30.00
C ILE A 259 -44.14 3.54 29.62
N VAL A 260 -44.31 4.09 28.42
CA VAL A 260 -43.50 5.20 27.91
C VAL A 260 -44.36 6.44 27.83
N GLU A 261 -43.92 7.54 28.45
CA GLU A 261 -44.69 8.79 28.54
C GLU A 261 -45.03 9.34 27.15
N GLU A 262 -44.10 9.28 26.20
CA GLU A 262 -44.30 9.76 24.83
C GLU A 262 -45.32 8.95 24.02
N GLU A 263 -45.60 7.71 24.41
CA GLU A 263 -46.59 6.85 23.78
C GLU A 263 -47.98 6.99 24.42
N CYS A 264 -48.07 7.76 25.50
CA CYS A 264 -49.29 8.02 26.24
C CYS A 264 -49.90 9.35 25.77
N GLU A 265 -50.93 9.29 24.91
CA GLU A 265 -51.60 10.48 24.35
C GLU A 265 -52.16 11.43 25.43
N SER A 266 -52.68 10.88 26.52
CA SER A 266 -53.23 11.63 27.65
C SER A 266 -52.16 12.18 28.61
N ARG A 267 -50.89 11.75 28.47
CA ARG A 267 -49.77 11.99 29.41
C ARG A 267 -50.10 11.68 30.87
N ASN A 268 -51.11 10.86 31.12
CA ASN A 268 -51.53 10.49 32.46
C ASN A 268 -51.28 9.00 32.70
N TYR A 269 -50.42 8.70 33.67
CA TYR A 269 -50.05 7.34 34.06
C TYR A 269 -51.26 6.45 34.32
N GLU A 270 -52.26 6.94 35.04
CA GLU A 270 -53.43 6.16 35.46
C GLU A 270 -54.26 5.65 34.27
N THR A 271 -54.26 6.39 33.17
CA THR A 271 -54.96 5.98 31.94
C THR A 271 -54.14 5.05 31.06
N CYS A 272 -52.82 5.21 31.04
CA CYS A 272 -51.93 4.48 30.14
C CYS A 272 -51.40 3.16 30.74
N LYS A 273 -51.44 3.00 32.07
CA LYS A 273 -51.08 1.75 32.76
C LYS A 273 -51.95 0.55 32.37
N ALA A 274 -53.10 0.78 31.72
CA ALA A 274 -53.99 -0.28 31.24
C ALA A 274 -53.40 -1.07 30.06
N ASN A 275 -52.47 -0.48 29.30
CA ASN A 275 -51.82 -1.10 28.14
C ASN A 275 -50.30 -1.10 28.31
N PRO A 276 -49.75 -1.84 29.29
CA PRO A 276 -48.31 -1.87 29.52
C PRO A 276 -47.58 -2.65 28.43
N LYS A 277 -46.36 -2.22 28.12
CA LYS A 277 -45.42 -2.99 27.31
C LYS A 277 -44.59 -3.89 28.22
N LYS A 278 -44.11 -5.00 27.67
CA LYS A 278 -43.16 -5.88 28.36
C LYS A 278 -41.72 -5.49 28.06
N ASP A 279 -40.88 -5.57 29.08
CA ASP A 279 -39.44 -5.49 28.93
C ASP A 279 -38.93 -6.64 28.07
N VAL A 280 -37.73 -6.41 27.52
CA VAL A 280 -37.09 -7.32 26.58
C VAL A 280 -35.76 -7.78 27.16
N VAL A 281 -35.52 -9.08 27.12
CA VAL A 281 -34.25 -9.70 27.48
C VAL A 281 -33.53 -10.22 26.25
N GLY A 282 -32.19 -10.20 26.30
CA GLY A 282 -31.38 -10.77 25.25
C GLY A 282 -31.31 -12.30 25.38
N LYS A 283 -31.55 -13.01 24.28
CA LYS A 283 -31.29 -14.44 24.12
C LYS A 283 -30.33 -14.66 22.96
N ASP A 284 -29.42 -15.62 23.08
CA ASP A 284 -28.56 -16.00 21.97
C ASP A 284 -29.32 -16.85 20.95
N GLU A 285 -29.26 -16.44 19.69
CA GLU A 285 -29.73 -17.19 18.54
C GLU A 285 -28.53 -17.61 17.69
N ARG A 286 -28.48 -18.91 17.35
CA ARG A 286 -27.42 -19.46 16.51
C ARG A 286 -27.72 -19.17 15.05
N GLN A 287 -26.85 -18.40 14.41
CA GLN A 287 -26.92 -18.10 12.98
C GLN A 287 -25.78 -18.79 12.24
N THR A 288 -26.04 -19.25 11.03
CA THR A 288 -25.04 -19.91 10.18
C THR A 288 -24.84 -19.09 8.91
N VAL A 289 -23.58 -18.77 8.63
CA VAL A 289 -23.17 -17.94 7.49
C VAL A 289 -22.06 -18.62 6.70
N SER A 290 -21.76 -18.07 5.53
CA SER A 290 -20.59 -18.50 4.77
C SER A 290 -19.29 -18.23 5.56
N THR A 291 -18.25 -19.03 5.31
CA THR A 291 -16.90 -18.80 5.86
C THR A 291 -16.35 -17.40 5.56
N ARG A 292 -16.75 -16.81 4.42
CA ARG A 292 -16.35 -15.48 3.99
C ARG A 292 -16.93 -14.39 4.89
N ASP A 293 -18.21 -14.52 5.24
CA ASP A 293 -18.96 -13.52 6.02
C ASP A 293 -18.80 -13.70 7.53
N TYR A 294 -18.33 -14.86 7.98
CA TYR A 294 -18.04 -15.13 9.39
C TYR A 294 -17.04 -14.12 9.96
N THR A 295 -17.36 -13.61 11.15
CA THR A 295 -16.49 -12.74 11.95
C THR A 295 -16.25 -13.36 13.32
N GLY A 296 -14.99 -13.43 13.74
CA GLY A 296 -14.63 -14.02 15.03
C GLY A 296 -13.27 -14.73 15.03
N PRO A 297 -12.85 -15.23 16.20
CA PRO A 297 -11.51 -15.79 16.39
C PRO A 297 -11.25 -17.05 15.57
N ASN A 298 -12.29 -17.84 15.27
CA ASN A 298 -12.17 -19.12 14.55
C ASN A 298 -12.20 -18.94 13.02
N ARG A 299 -11.69 -17.81 12.50
CA ARG A 299 -11.78 -17.49 11.08
C ARG A 299 -10.82 -18.35 10.24
N PHE A 300 -11.35 -19.01 9.21
CA PHE A 300 -10.56 -19.84 8.28
C PHE A 300 -9.86 -19.05 7.15
N LEU A 301 -10.41 -17.90 6.77
CA LEU A 301 -9.94 -17.13 5.63
C LEU A 301 -9.11 -15.92 6.06
N ALA A 302 -8.17 -15.51 5.21
CA ALA A 302 -7.51 -14.21 5.37
C ALA A 302 -8.54 -13.06 5.37
N ASP A 303 -8.14 -11.93 5.94
CA ASP A 303 -8.95 -10.72 5.89
C ASP A 303 -9.11 -10.21 4.45
N PRO A 304 -10.28 -9.64 4.11
CA PRO A 304 -10.44 -8.97 2.82
C PRO A 304 -9.45 -7.81 2.72
N LEU A 305 -8.84 -7.67 1.55
CA LEU A 305 -7.86 -6.64 1.23
C LEU A 305 -8.29 -5.92 -0.05
N SER A 306 -8.25 -4.60 -0.05
CA SER A 306 -8.31 -3.75 -1.23
C SER A 306 -6.96 -3.09 -1.43
N TYR A 307 -6.25 -3.49 -2.48
CA TYR A 307 -4.94 -2.96 -2.85
C TYR A 307 -5.03 -2.08 -4.09
N GLU A 308 -4.49 -0.87 -4.00
CA GLU A 308 -4.22 -0.02 -5.17
C GLU A 308 -2.77 0.50 -5.13
N SER A 309 -2.15 0.63 -6.31
CA SER A 309 -0.87 1.31 -6.48
C SER A 309 -0.91 2.22 -7.68
N ARG A 310 -0.30 3.40 -7.55
CA ARG A 310 -0.05 4.36 -8.64
C ARG A 310 1.38 4.83 -8.55
N SER A 311 2.13 4.66 -9.63
CA SER A 311 3.53 5.08 -9.73
C SER A 311 3.75 5.96 -10.94
N TRP A 312 4.60 6.98 -10.77
CA TRP A 312 5.11 7.87 -11.79
C TRP A 312 6.62 7.96 -11.65
N LEU A 313 7.35 7.72 -12.74
CA LEU A 313 8.78 7.95 -12.85
C LEU A 313 9.04 8.90 -14.01
N PHE A 314 9.69 10.03 -13.76
CA PHE A 314 10.17 10.96 -14.78
C PHE A 314 11.68 11.15 -14.63
N ARG A 315 12.42 10.95 -15.71
CA ARG A 315 13.89 11.02 -15.71
C ARG A 315 14.39 11.80 -16.93
N PRO A 316 14.55 13.14 -16.81
CA PRO A 316 15.19 13.95 -17.84
C PRO A 316 16.72 13.82 -17.79
N GLY A 317 17.37 13.92 -18.94
CA GLY A 317 18.81 13.81 -19.10
C GLY A 317 19.31 14.70 -20.23
N PHE A 318 20.57 15.10 -20.13
CA PHE A 318 21.28 15.85 -21.16
C PHE A 318 22.73 15.37 -21.25
N ARG A 319 23.12 14.95 -22.45
CA ARG A 319 24.46 14.54 -22.81
C ARG A 319 25.13 15.67 -23.57
N PHE A 320 26.28 16.13 -23.07
CA PHE A 320 27.04 17.21 -23.70
C PHE A 320 27.73 16.73 -24.99
N GLU A 321 28.14 17.66 -25.85
CA GLU A 321 28.71 17.41 -27.18
C GLU A 321 29.92 16.47 -27.16
N ASN A 322 30.76 16.56 -26.12
CA ASN A 322 31.93 15.68 -25.92
C ASN A 322 31.54 14.23 -25.62
N LYS A 323 30.25 13.91 -25.52
CA LYS A 323 29.61 12.60 -25.19
C LYS A 323 30.04 11.93 -23.89
N ARG A 324 31.04 12.48 -23.19
CA ARG A 324 31.58 12.00 -21.90
C ARG A 324 30.82 12.51 -20.69
N HIS A 325 30.23 13.70 -20.79
CA HIS A 325 29.51 14.31 -19.69
C HIS A 325 28.01 14.08 -19.85
N TYR A 326 27.35 13.72 -18.75
CA TYR A 326 25.91 13.54 -18.65
C TYR A 326 25.43 14.24 -17.38
N ILE A 327 24.38 15.04 -17.51
CA ILE A 327 23.62 15.58 -16.39
C ILE A 327 22.19 15.06 -16.50
N GLY A 328 21.59 14.65 -15.39
CA GLY A 328 20.23 14.15 -15.40
C GLY A 328 19.54 14.38 -14.07
N GLY A 329 18.22 14.43 -14.12
CA GLY A 329 17.35 14.46 -12.95
C GLY A 329 16.55 13.16 -12.86
N ILE A 330 15.99 12.90 -11.68
CA ILE A 330 15.05 11.82 -11.44
C ILE A 330 13.95 12.32 -10.50
N LEU A 331 12.71 12.02 -10.85
CA LEU A 331 11.53 12.29 -10.05
C LEU A 331 10.69 11.02 -10.02
N GLU A 332 10.55 10.43 -8.84
CA GLU A 332 9.70 9.27 -8.62
C GLU A 332 8.61 9.61 -7.59
N ARG A 333 7.38 9.19 -7.87
CA ARG A 333 6.28 9.19 -6.91
C ARG A 333 5.49 7.91 -7.04
N THR A 334 5.63 7.04 -6.04
CA THR A 334 4.88 5.79 -5.94
C THR A 334 4.04 5.82 -4.66
N GLN A 335 2.73 5.59 -4.79
CA GLN A 335 1.80 5.51 -3.67
C GLN A 335 1.02 4.22 -3.74
N GLN A 336 0.96 3.52 -2.61
CA GLN A 336 0.29 2.23 -2.47
C GLN A 336 -0.64 2.28 -1.25
N THR A 337 -1.82 1.67 -1.38
CA THR A 337 -2.83 1.60 -0.31
C THR A 337 -3.20 0.15 -0.06
N PHE A 338 -3.29 -0.21 1.22
CA PHE A 338 -3.63 -1.55 1.69
C PHE A 338 -4.76 -1.42 2.70
N ASP A 339 -5.99 -1.47 2.20
CA ASP A 339 -7.17 -1.31 3.04
C ASP A 339 -7.72 -2.69 3.40
N THR A 340 -7.70 -3.02 4.69
CA THR A 340 -8.20 -4.29 5.21
C THR A 340 -9.32 -4.08 6.21
N ARG A 341 -10.14 -5.12 6.38
CA ARG A 341 -11.07 -5.22 7.51
C ARG A 341 -10.68 -6.43 8.33
N ASP A 342 -10.35 -6.19 9.60
CA ASP A 342 -10.09 -7.27 10.55
C ASP A 342 -11.40 -8.02 10.87
N MET A 343 -11.51 -9.23 10.32
CA MET A 343 -12.66 -10.11 10.46
C MET A 343 -12.49 -11.08 11.64
N THR A 344 -11.39 -11.02 12.38
CA THR A 344 -11.24 -11.82 13.63
C THR A 344 -12.13 -11.32 14.76
N VAL A 345 -12.80 -10.20 14.53
CA VAL A 345 -13.51 -9.41 15.53
C VAL A 345 -15.00 -9.69 15.40
N PRO A 346 -15.64 -10.25 16.44
CA PRO A 346 -17.07 -10.51 16.39
C PRO A 346 -17.86 -9.24 16.08
N ALA A 347 -18.67 -9.28 15.02
CA ALA A 347 -19.52 -8.14 14.66
C ALA A 347 -20.73 -7.97 15.60
N PHE A 348 -21.14 -9.07 16.26
CA PHE A 348 -22.32 -9.11 17.12
C PHE A 348 -21.95 -9.51 18.54
N LEU A 349 -22.69 -8.96 19.51
CA LEU A 349 -22.57 -9.37 20.90
C LEU A 349 -23.29 -10.70 21.13
N THR A 350 -22.77 -11.48 22.08
CA THR A 350 -23.45 -12.63 22.67
C THR A 350 -24.04 -12.24 24.02
N LYS A 351 -24.95 -13.06 24.54
CA LYS A 351 -25.60 -12.87 25.84
C LYS A 351 -24.57 -12.78 26.96
N ALA A 352 -23.58 -13.68 26.96
CA ALA A 352 -22.50 -13.67 27.95
C ALA A 352 -21.74 -12.34 27.97
N VAL A 353 -21.33 -11.83 26.80
CA VAL A 353 -20.60 -10.56 26.69
C VAL A 353 -21.49 -9.38 27.09
N PHE A 354 -22.78 -9.41 26.72
CA PHE A 354 -23.74 -8.39 27.09
C PHE A 354 -23.94 -8.32 28.61
N ASP A 355 -24.08 -9.46 29.27
CA ASP A 355 -24.26 -9.55 30.72
C ASP A 355 -23.00 -9.16 31.49
N GLU A 356 -21.81 -9.54 30.99
CA GLU A 356 -20.55 -9.08 31.56
C GLU A 356 -20.42 -7.55 31.50
N ASN A 357 -20.78 -6.95 30.36
CA ASN A 357 -20.77 -5.50 30.19
C ASN A 357 -21.79 -4.80 31.10
N LYS A 358 -22.95 -5.42 31.33
CA LYS A 358 -23.95 -4.94 32.30
C LYS A 358 -23.37 -4.93 33.71
N ASN A 359 -22.70 -6.00 34.12
CA ASN A 359 -22.13 -6.13 35.47
C ASN A 359 -20.95 -5.19 35.70
N ARG A 360 -20.11 -4.95 34.68
CA ARG A 360 -19.02 -3.96 34.75
C ARG A 360 -19.52 -2.53 34.95
N ARG A 361 -20.70 -2.16 34.43
CA ARG A 361 -21.33 -0.86 34.70
C ARG A 361 -21.77 -0.70 36.15
N VAL A 362 -22.13 -1.78 36.84
CA VAL A 362 -22.55 -1.76 38.25
C VAL A 362 -21.35 -1.59 39.20
N LEU A 363 -20.14 -1.91 38.74
CA LEU A 363 -18.88 -1.78 39.49
C LEU A 363 -18.24 -0.38 39.46
N CYS A 364 -18.81 0.59 38.73
CA CYS A 364 -18.51 2.00 38.99
C CYS A 364 -19.34 2.41 40.21
N PRO A 365 -18.76 2.63 41.40
CA PRO A 365 -19.54 3.07 42.54
C PRO A 365 -20.16 4.42 42.15
N ALA A 366 -21.49 4.50 42.24
CA ALA A 366 -22.15 5.79 42.38
C ALA A 366 -21.63 6.37 43.70
N THR A 367 -20.58 7.19 43.63
CA THR A 367 -20.02 7.86 44.81
C THR A 367 -21.10 8.78 45.37
N ALA A 368 -21.73 8.30 46.44
CA ALA A 368 -22.44 9.13 47.38
C ALA A 368 -21.45 10.16 47.93
N ASN A 369 -21.64 11.40 47.51
CA ASN A 369 -21.49 12.62 48.28
C ASN A 369 -20.39 12.61 49.37
N THR A 370 -19.14 12.82 48.99
CA THR A 370 -18.16 13.49 49.87
C THR A 370 -17.16 14.29 49.03
N ARG A 371 -17.00 15.55 49.43
CA ARG A 371 -16.08 16.54 48.85
C ARG A 371 -14.64 16.13 49.16
N ALA A 372 -13.92 15.59 48.19
CA ALA A 372 -12.47 15.48 48.23
C ALA A 372 -11.88 15.54 46.81
N THR A 373 -11.01 16.52 46.60
CA THR A 373 -10.28 16.81 45.37
C THR A 373 -9.12 15.84 45.18
N THR A 374 -9.18 14.96 44.17
CA THR A 374 -8.01 14.41 43.46
C THR A 374 -8.43 13.88 42.09
N ASN A 375 -7.66 14.25 41.07
CA ASN A 375 -7.95 14.01 39.64
C ASN A 375 -7.99 12.52 39.29
N THR A 376 -9.18 12.03 38.95
CA THR A 376 -9.39 10.79 38.18
C THR A 376 -10.07 11.18 36.87
N ALA A 377 -9.27 11.24 35.80
CA ALA A 377 -9.77 11.45 34.44
C ALA A 377 -9.80 10.10 33.72
N ASP A 378 -10.84 9.32 33.96
CA ASP A 378 -11.25 8.21 33.09
C ASP A 378 -12.69 7.79 33.44
N CYS A 379 -13.66 8.55 32.94
CA CYS A 379 -15.06 8.15 32.74
C CYS A 379 -15.70 9.17 31.77
N LEU A 380 -15.98 8.77 30.53
CA LEU A 380 -16.72 9.58 29.54
C LEU A 380 -18.19 9.77 29.97
N PRO A 381 -18.87 10.84 29.49
CA PRO A 381 -19.84 11.57 30.28
C PRO A 381 -21.26 10.99 30.25
N THR A 382 -21.96 11.26 31.34
CA THR A 382 -23.34 10.90 31.65
C THR A 382 -24.39 11.50 30.69
N ALA A 383 -25.28 10.62 30.23
CA ALA A 383 -26.72 10.75 29.93
C ALA A 383 -27.35 12.00 29.23
N LYS A 384 -26.62 13.06 28.86
CA LYS A 384 -27.18 14.19 28.08
C LYS A 384 -26.91 14.11 26.57
N THR A 385 -26.03 13.22 26.13
CA THR A 385 -25.64 13.09 24.71
C THR A 385 -26.50 12.11 23.90
N VAL A 386 -27.38 11.34 24.55
CA VAL A 386 -28.30 10.40 23.87
C VAL A 386 -29.50 11.13 23.25
N ARG A 387 -29.82 12.34 23.73
CA ARG A 387 -30.97 13.13 23.22
C ARG A 387 -30.68 13.86 21.89
N TRP A 388 -29.42 13.93 21.45
CA TRP A 388 -29.04 14.53 20.16
C TRP A 388 -28.90 13.50 19.03
N TRP A 389 -28.58 12.24 19.36
CA TRP A 389 -28.38 11.18 18.36
C TRP A 389 -29.69 10.53 17.88
N ALA A 390 -30.76 10.57 18.67
CA ALA A 390 -32.06 10.02 18.29
C ALA A 390 -32.87 10.89 17.31
N ARG A 391 -32.43 12.14 17.03
CA ARG A 391 -33.21 13.08 16.19
C ARG A 391 -32.76 13.18 14.73
N ASN A 392 -31.66 12.54 14.33
CA ASN A 392 -31.11 12.62 12.97
C ASN A 392 -31.05 11.29 12.19
N THR A 393 -31.63 10.20 12.70
CA THR A 393 -31.59 8.87 12.05
C THR A 393 -32.92 8.46 11.41
N VAL A 394 -33.83 9.41 11.16
CA VAL A 394 -35.07 9.19 10.40
C VAL A 394 -35.18 10.21 9.27
N ARG A 395 -34.19 10.23 8.36
CA ARG A 395 -34.35 10.84 7.02
C ARG A 395 -33.23 10.45 6.04
N ALA A 396 -32.99 9.16 5.83
CA ALA A 396 -32.14 8.72 4.72
C ALA A 396 -32.41 7.27 4.30
N CYS A 397 -33.67 6.93 4.05
CA CYS A 397 -33.99 5.76 3.24
C CYS A 397 -35.40 5.93 2.65
N PHE A 398 -35.52 6.70 1.57
CA PHE A 398 -36.54 6.54 0.53
C PHE A 398 -36.29 7.60 -0.55
N THR A 399 -35.77 7.17 -1.70
CA THR A 399 -36.30 7.41 -3.06
C THR A 399 -35.21 7.43 -4.13
N THR A 400 -35.47 6.59 -5.12
CA THR A 400 -34.75 6.35 -6.36
C THR A 400 -35.02 7.45 -7.41
N ARG A 401 -34.03 7.67 -8.28
CA ARG A 401 -34.11 8.22 -9.67
C ARG A 401 -34.87 9.53 -9.90
N ARG A 402 -34.13 10.58 -10.31
CA ARG A 402 -34.23 11.25 -11.64
C ARG A 402 -33.35 12.53 -11.69
N THR A 403 -32.50 12.64 -12.70
CA THR A 403 -32.09 13.92 -13.33
C THR A 403 -33.27 14.42 -14.22
N PRO A 404 -33.37 15.69 -14.71
CA PRO A 404 -32.26 16.60 -15.06
C PRO A 404 -32.50 18.15 -14.94
N LYS A 405 -31.47 18.92 -15.36
CA LYS A 405 -31.44 20.29 -15.95
C LYS A 405 -31.50 21.58 -15.08
N ALA A 406 -30.35 22.27 -15.09
CA ALA A 406 -30.06 23.64 -15.61
C ALA A 406 -30.51 24.94 -14.92
N ALA A 407 -29.54 25.89 -14.90
CA ALA A 407 -29.58 27.36 -14.76
C ALA A 407 -29.86 27.90 -13.32
N THR A 408 -29.26 28.97 -12.79
CA THR A 408 -28.71 30.19 -13.41
C THR A 408 -27.69 30.87 -12.47
N VAL A 409 -26.71 31.54 -13.09
CA VAL A 409 -25.67 32.42 -12.55
C VAL A 409 -26.26 33.69 -11.93
N TRP A 410 -25.74 34.15 -10.77
CA TRP A 410 -25.72 35.57 -10.41
C TRP A 410 -24.36 35.95 -9.82
N ASN A 411 -23.71 36.89 -10.49
CA ASN A 411 -22.49 37.60 -10.11
C ASN A 411 -22.90 38.89 -9.40
N MET A 412 -22.27 39.27 -8.28
CA MET A 412 -22.17 40.69 -7.92
C MET A 412 -21.00 40.95 -6.96
N SER A 413 -20.25 42.01 -7.30
CA SER A 413 -18.96 42.42 -6.76
C SER A 413 -19.10 43.49 -5.67
N ILE A 414 -18.37 43.33 -4.54
CA ILE A 414 -17.47 44.26 -3.79
C ILE A 414 -17.87 45.78 -3.74
N PRO A 415 -17.88 46.47 -2.57
CA PRO A 415 -16.63 46.83 -1.84
C PRO A 415 -16.63 46.90 -0.30
N MET A 416 -15.41 46.80 0.27
CA MET A 416 -15.06 47.04 1.68
C MET A 416 -15.22 48.53 2.09
N PRO A 417 -15.28 48.84 3.41
CA PRO A 417 -14.05 49.33 4.06
C PRO A 417 -13.81 48.84 5.51
N ILE A 418 -12.61 49.17 5.97
CA ILE A 418 -11.84 48.77 7.17
C ILE A 418 -12.30 49.47 8.46
N LYS A 419 -12.36 48.76 9.61
CA LYS A 419 -11.73 49.16 10.89
C LYS A 419 -11.78 48.07 11.98
N THR A 420 -10.70 48.10 12.77
CA THR A 420 -10.15 47.25 13.84
C THR A 420 -10.96 47.15 15.13
N LEU A 421 -10.99 45.98 15.79
CA LEU A 421 -10.49 45.69 17.17
C LEU A 421 -10.88 44.28 17.68
N GLY A 422 -9.93 43.56 18.31
CA GLY A 422 -10.17 42.81 19.56
C GLY A 422 -10.47 41.29 19.55
N ARG A 423 -9.39 40.47 19.63
CA ARG A 423 -9.20 39.21 20.39
C ARG A 423 -10.39 38.24 20.64
N ILE A 424 -10.23 36.97 20.21
CA ILE A 424 -10.09 35.72 21.03
C ILE A 424 -10.07 34.50 20.06
N MET A 425 -9.05 33.64 20.18
CA MET A 425 -8.90 32.36 19.43
C MET A 425 -9.92 31.29 19.89
N PRO A 426 -10.25 30.33 19.00
CA PRO A 426 -9.85 28.94 19.30
C PRO A 426 -9.27 28.15 18.10
N ALA A 427 -8.22 27.38 18.43
CA ALA A 427 -7.70 26.14 17.84
C ALA A 427 -7.91 25.86 16.33
N SER A 428 -6.83 26.07 15.58
CA SER A 428 -6.66 25.72 14.16
C SER A 428 -6.54 24.21 13.91
N LEU A 429 -7.23 23.73 12.89
CA LEU A 429 -6.75 22.64 12.04
C LEU A 429 -5.41 23.06 11.41
N THR A 430 -4.31 22.41 11.78
CA THR A 430 -3.04 22.53 11.09
C THR A 430 -2.85 21.33 10.16
N THR A 431 -3.26 21.52 8.91
CA THR A 431 -2.64 20.83 7.78
C THR A 431 -1.20 21.32 7.66
N GLY A 432 -0.25 20.54 8.16
CA GLY A 432 1.18 20.80 7.98
C GLY A 432 1.61 20.56 6.54
N ARG A 433 1.50 21.60 5.69
CA ARG A 433 2.32 21.74 4.48
C ARG A 433 3.66 22.35 4.91
N ALA A 434 4.72 21.55 4.88
CA ALA A 434 6.09 22.03 4.89
C ALA A 434 6.72 21.67 3.54
N SER A 435 6.67 22.62 2.60
CA SER A 435 7.48 22.58 1.38
C SER A 435 8.82 23.24 1.72
N VAL A 436 9.81 22.45 2.11
CA VAL A 436 11.19 22.93 2.20
C VAL A 436 11.79 22.82 0.80
N TRP A 437 12.04 23.98 0.18
CA TRP A 437 12.85 24.07 -1.02
C TRP A 437 14.32 23.98 -0.62
N THR A 438 15.00 22.91 -1.02
CA THR A 438 16.44 22.78 -0.92
C THR A 438 17.01 22.70 -2.34
N ILE A 439 17.53 23.82 -2.82
CA ILE A 439 18.36 23.88 -4.03
C ILE A 439 19.81 23.72 -3.55
N ILE A 440 20.42 22.55 -3.78
CA ILE A 440 21.84 22.34 -3.53
C ILE A 440 22.59 22.48 -4.86
N PHE A 441 23.36 23.55 -4.99
CA PHE A 441 24.46 23.62 -5.95
C PHE A 441 25.67 22.89 -5.36
N SER A 442 26.09 21.79 -5.99
CA SER A 442 27.38 21.18 -5.68
C SER A 442 28.47 21.91 -6.46
N ARG A 443 29.22 22.79 -5.78
CA ARG A 443 30.54 23.23 -6.24
C ARG A 443 31.59 22.40 -5.50
N ARG A 444 32.36 21.58 -6.24
CA ARG A 444 33.60 20.99 -5.74
C ARG A 444 34.65 22.08 -5.67
N THR A 445 35.15 22.37 -4.47
CA THR A 445 36.44 23.02 -4.29
C THR A 445 37.22 22.20 -3.27
N VAL A 446 38.37 21.69 -3.70
CA VAL A 446 39.34 20.95 -2.89
C VAL A 446 40.26 21.97 -2.22
N LEU A 447 40.46 21.88 -0.91
CA LEU A 447 41.67 22.34 -0.19
C LEU A 447 41.74 21.62 1.18
N PRO A 448 42.93 21.29 1.69
CA PRO A 448 43.13 20.43 2.85
C PRO A 448 43.16 21.25 4.15
N MET A 449 42.76 20.64 5.28
CA MET A 449 43.02 21.21 6.60
C MET A 449 43.43 20.12 7.60
N VAL A 450 44.55 20.38 8.25
CA VAL A 450 45.29 19.53 9.19
C VAL A 450 45.01 19.99 10.63
N GLN A 451 44.94 19.02 11.55
CA GLN A 451 45.05 19.06 13.04
C GLN A 451 43.94 19.78 13.84
N THR A 452 43.40 19.20 14.93
CA THR A 452 44.12 18.85 16.18
C THR A 452 43.33 17.85 17.05
N ASN A 453 44.08 17.01 17.78
CA ASN A 453 43.60 16.10 18.81
C ASN A 453 43.18 16.87 20.08
N ILE A 454 42.01 16.57 20.65
CA ILE A 454 41.73 16.79 22.07
C ILE A 454 41.09 15.51 22.62
N ALA A 455 41.84 14.85 23.51
CA ALA A 455 41.40 13.71 24.29
C ALA A 455 40.64 14.19 25.54
N ALA A 456 39.50 13.56 25.85
CA ALA A 456 38.90 13.61 27.18
C ALA A 456 38.30 12.24 27.55
N ARG A 457 38.77 11.72 28.69
CA ARG A 457 38.47 10.42 29.31
C ARG A 457 36.98 10.25 29.66
N VAL A 458 36.49 9.02 29.56
CA VAL A 458 35.27 8.53 30.24
C VAL A 458 35.69 7.35 31.15
N PRO A 459 35.25 7.30 32.43
CA PRO A 459 35.72 6.30 33.38
C PRO A 459 34.97 4.97 33.26
N THR A 460 35.71 3.87 33.37
CA THR A 460 35.22 2.50 33.44
C THR A 460 34.79 2.13 34.86
N SER A 461 33.54 1.73 35.06
CA SER A 461 33.09 0.99 36.25
C SER A 461 32.83 -0.48 35.90
N ARG A 462 33.63 -1.38 36.49
CA ARG A 462 33.43 -2.84 36.49
C ARG A 462 32.41 -3.23 37.56
N PHE A 463 31.50 -4.16 37.24
CA PHE A 463 30.91 -5.09 38.21
C PHE A 463 30.85 -6.50 37.59
N PRO A 464 31.06 -7.58 38.38
CA PRO A 464 31.37 -8.91 37.88
C PRO A 464 30.14 -9.79 37.63
N ILE A 465 30.32 -10.72 36.68
CA ILE A 465 29.39 -11.77 36.29
C ILE A 465 29.65 -13.01 37.15
N THR A 466 28.61 -13.57 37.77
CA THR A 466 28.61 -14.92 38.34
C THR A 466 27.83 -15.87 37.43
N ASN A 467 28.49 -16.94 36.99
CA ASN A 467 27.90 -18.10 36.31
C ASN A 467 27.16 -18.99 37.31
N PRO A 468 26.08 -19.68 36.89
CA PRO A 468 25.64 -20.91 37.53
C PRO A 468 25.90 -22.13 36.62
N THR A 469 26.51 -23.17 37.21
CA THR A 469 26.45 -24.56 36.73
C THR A 469 25.89 -25.43 37.84
N ALA A 470 24.72 -26.01 37.60
CA ALA A 470 24.28 -27.36 37.96
C ALA A 470 22.94 -27.60 37.26
#